data_AF-A0A1D3K8Q5-F1
#
_entry.id   AF-A0A1D3K8Q5-F1
#
_cell.length_a   1.000
_cell.length_b   1.000
_cell.length_c   1.000
_cell.angle_alpha   90.00
_cell.angle_beta   90.00
_cell.angle_gamma   90.00
#
_symmetry.space_group_name_H-M   'P 1'
#
loop_
_entity.id
_entity.type
_entity.pdbx_description
1 polymer ?
#
loop_
_entity_poly.entity_id
_entity_poly.type
_entity_poly.pdbx_seq_one_letter_code
_entity_poly.pdbx_strand_id
1 'polypeptide(L)'
;MRPAPFCSTFPIVRRQILDLARLGSLSGVGPSQWIRFEQPVVWLREASSQVVFEHGGHVLETGASYVDSGGYLTSLYSAIESAKHECEVYGVSAHSILIVRVVLSIIDIPVVACPTPPNAFRAGNYFYKAESEEGTWFHFADADMRAVAEAKSSSERDTAWQELSRLTSVEVEVPDGLWSSRGDAPGYSDTYRADQYVHHQRNIVQALIAGAEVGALRAG
;
A
#
# COMPACT_ATOMS: atom_id res chain seq x y z
N MET A 1 -7.90 -14.41 -18.00
CA MET A 1 -9.04 -14.29 -17.07
C MET A 1 -8.89 -13.05 -16.17
N ARG A 2 -9.47 -11.90 -16.56
CA ARG A 2 -9.30 -10.61 -15.83
C ARG A 2 -9.42 -10.80 -14.31
N PRO A 3 -8.56 -10.17 -13.49
CA PRO A 3 -8.62 -10.29 -12.03
C PRO A 3 -10.04 -10.04 -11.54
N ALA A 4 -10.49 -10.79 -10.53
CA ALA A 4 -11.81 -10.58 -9.97
C ALA A 4 -11.90 -9.17 -9.36
N PRO A 5 -13.01 -8.44 -9.56
CA PRO A 5 -13.18 -7.15 -8.91
C PRO A 5 -13.32 -7.36 -7.40
N PHE A 6 -12.79 -6.44 -6.61
CA PHE A 6 -12.94 -6.44 -5.16
C PHE A 6 -13.55 -5.12 -4.68
N CYS A 7 -14.32 -5.20 -3.59
CA CYS A 7 -14.84 -4.02 -2.93
C CYS A 7 -13.79 -3.51 -1.93
N SER A 8 -13.57 -2.20 -1.88
CA SER A 8 -12.71 -1.58 -0.87
C SER A 8 -13.30 -0.29 -0.32
N THR A 9 -13.03 -0.07 0.96
CA THR A 9 -13.33 1.16 1.71
C THR A 9 -12.07 1.96 2.05
N PHE A 10 -10.91 1.56 1.52
CA PHE A 10 -9.66 2.28 1.72
C PHE A 10 -9.72 3.69 1.14
N PRO A 11 -9.09 4.68 1.81
CA PRO A 11 -9.05 6.03 1.29
C PRO A 11 -8.33 6.10 -0.05
N ILE A 12 -8.89 6.89 -0.97
CA ILE A 12 -8.27 7.22 -2.24
C ILE A 12 -7.34 8.41 -2.02
N VAL A 13 -6.03 8.19 -2.18
CA VAL A 13 -5.01 9.22 -1.91
C VAL A 13 -4.49 9.90 -3.18
N ARG A 14 -4.66 9.24 -4.35
CA ARG A 14 -4.22 9.79 -5.63
C ARG A 14 -5.05 9.23 -6.79
N ARG A 15 -5.33 10.09 -7.78
CA ARG A 15 -5.91 9.71 -9.07
C ARG A 15 -5.04 10.31 -10.16
N GLN A 16 -4.67 9.51 -11.16
CA GLN A 16 -3.85 9.97 -12.27
C GLN A 16 -4.09 9.11 -13.50
N ILE A 17 -3.94 9.71 -14.68
CA ILE A 17 -3.85 8.95 -15.94
C ILE A 17 -2.39 8.59 -16.12
N LEU A 18 -2.10 7.31 -16.24
CA LEU A 18 -0.75 6.80 -16.51
C LEU A 18 -0.64 6.35 -17.95
N ASP A 19 0.49 6.67 -18.56
CA ASP A 19 0.94 6.04 -19.81
C ASP A 19 1.68 4.75 -19.46
N LEU A 20 1.11 3.63 -19.88
CA LEU A 20 1.52 2.29 -19.48
C LEU A 20 1.80 1.41 -20.69
N ALA A 21 2.55 0.35 -20.45
CA ALA A 21 2.81 -0.71 -21.41
C ALA A 21 2.53 -2.08 -20.80
N ARG A 22 2.12 -3.01 -21.65
CA ARG A 22 2.04 -4.43 -21.32
C ARG A 22 2.47 -5.27 -22.51
N LEU A 23 2.95 -6.47 -22.24
CA LEU A 23 3.23 -7.45 -23.26
C LEU A 23 1.93 -8.15 -23.69
N GLY A 24 1.65 -8.21 -24.99
CA GLY A 24 0.46 -8.90 -25.49
C GLY A 24 0.50 -9.17 -26.99
N SER A 25 -0.47 -9.95 -27.48
CA SER A 25 -0.67 -10.17 -28.91
C SER A 25 -1.88 -9.37 -29.39
N LEU A 26 -1.72 -8.55 -30.44
CA LEU A 26 -2.83 -7.77 -31.02
C LEU A 26 -3.84 -8.65 -31.78
N SER A 27 -3.38 -9.78 -32.33
CA SER A 27 -4.14 -10.67 -33.20
C SER A 27 -4.47 -12.03 -32.56
N GLY A 28 -3.98 -12.31 -31.34
CA GLY A 28 -4.08 -13.62 -30.70
C GLY A 28 -3.21 -14.72 -31.34
N VAL A 29 -2.64 -14.44 -32.52
CA VAL A 29 -1.71 -15.29 -33.27
C VAL A 29 -0.57 -14.39 -33.75
N GLY A 30 0.64 -14.60 -33.22
CA GLY A 30 1.83 -13.81 -33.55
C GLY A 30 2.71 -13.51 -32.34
N PRO A 31 3.93 -12.97 -32.55
CA PRO A 31 4.83 -12.63 -31.47
C PRO A 31 4.22 -11.59 -30.54
N SER A 32 4.46 -11.74 -29.24
CA SER A 32 4.06 -10.74 -28.26
C SER A 32 4.80 -9.43 -28.53
N GLN A 33 4.08 -8.33 -28.48
CA GLN A 33 4.61 -6.98 -28.64
C GLN A 33 4.22 -6.10 -27.46
N TRP A 34 4.97 -5.02 -27.27
CA TRP A 34 4.61 -4.00 -26.31
C TRP A 34 3.40 -3.23 -26.81
N ILE A 35 2.33 -3.27 -26.01
CA ILE A 35 1.11 -2.51 -26.26
C ILE A 35 1.12 -1.34 -25.28
N ARG A 36 1.29 -0.13 -25.82
CA ARG A 36 1.16 1.13 -25.08
C ARG A 36 -0.32 1.50 -24.95
N PHE A 37 -0.71 1.99 -23.78
CA PHE A 37 -2.07 2.45 -23.51
C PHE A 37 -2.09 3.44 -22.34
N GLU A 38 -3.05 4.36 -22.37
CA GLU A 38 -3.34 5.21 -21.22
C GLU A 38 -4.38 4.55 -20.32
N GLN A 39 -4.18 4.65 -19.00
CA GLN A 39 -5.08 4.07 -18.02
C GLN A 39 -5.29 5.02 -16.84
N PRO A 40 -6.53 5.38 -16.52
CA PRO A 40 -6.87 5.99 -15.25
C PRO A 40 -6.57 5.00 -14.11
N VAL A 41 -5.63 5.37 -13.24
CA VAL A 41 -5.22 4.62 -12.05
C VAL A 41 -5.60 5.40 -10.79
N VAL A 42 -6.17 4.68 -9.84
CA VAL A 42 -6.51 5.14 -8.50
C VAL A 42 -5.55 4.49 -7.52
N TRP A 43 -5.08 5.24 -6.52
CA TRP A 43 -4.23 4.70 -5.47
C TRP A 43 -5.02 4.63 -4.17
N LEU A 44 -5.20 3.41 -3.67
CA LEU A 44 -5.82 3.14 -2.38
C LEU A 44 -4.75 3.05 -1.31
N ARG A 45 -4.95 3.69 -0.17
CA ARG A 45 -4.01 3.58 0.95
C ARG A 45 -4.51 2.58 1.97
N GLU A 46 -3.81 1.46 2.09
CA GLU A 46 -4.03 0.45 3.11
C GLU A 46 -3.05 0.66 4.26
N ALA A 47 -3.51 0.48 5.50
CA ALA A 47 -2.66 0.51 6.67
C ALA A 47 -2.88 -0.75 7.51
N SER A 48 -1.77 -1.33 7.96
CA SER A 48 -1.76 -2.51 8.83
C SER A 48 -0.76 -2.31 9.97
N SER A 49 -1.07 -2.88 11.12
CA SER A 49 -0.23 -2.79 12.32
C SER A 49 0.00 -4.15 12.93
N GLN A 50 1.21 -4.39 13.44
CA GLN A 50 1.61 -5.66 14.01
C GLN A 50 2.33 -5.44 15.34
N VAL A 51 2.05 -6.32 16.31
CA VAL A 51 2.79 -6.39 17.56
C VAL A 51 4.07 -7.19 17.34
N VAL A 52 5.20 -6.67 17.79
CA VAL A 52 6.51 -7.30 17.61
C VAL A 52 7.23 -7.38 18.95
N PHE A 53 7.80 -8.55 19.24
CA PHE A 53 8.61 -8.82 20.41
C PHE A 53 10.09 -8.75 20.04
N GLU A 54 10.85 -7.89 20.71
CA GLU A 54 12.26 -7.66 20.44
C GLU A 54 13.14 -7.88 21.66
N HIS A 55 14.35 -8.40 21.42
CA HIS A 55 15.39 -8.52 22.42
C HIS A 55 16.74 -8.19 21.79
N GLY A 56 17.48 -7.26 22.42
CA GLY A 56 18.80 -6.86 21.92
C GLY A 56 18.79 -6.24 20.52
N GLY A 57 17.67 -5.62 20.10
CA GLY A 57 17.51 -5.05 18.76
C GLY A 57 17.13 -6.05 17.67
N HIS A 58 16.86 -7.30 18.03
CA HIS A 58 16.40 -8.34 17.10
C HIS A 58 14.94 -8.70 17.39
N VAL A 59 14.16 -8.85 16.32
CA VAL A 59 12.81 -9.41 16.39
C VAL A 59 12.90 -10.89 16.75
N LEU A 60 12.30 -11.27 17.87
CA LEU A 60 12.17 -12.65 18.31
C LEU A 60 10.91 -13.30 17.75
N GLU A 61 9.80 -12.57 17.82
CA GLU A 61 8.47 -13.08 17.48
C GLU A 61 7.54 -11.94 17.04
N THR A 62 6.57 -12.28 16.20
CA THR A 62 5.48 -11.40 15.79
C THR A 62 4.17 -11.87 16.41
N GLY A 63 3.46 -10.98 17.08
CA GLY A 63 2.15 -11.23 17.67
C GLY A 63 1.00 -10.90 16.72
N ALA A 64 -0.10 -10.44 17.30
CA ALA A 64 -1.32 -10.11 16.56
C ALA A 64 -1.08 -9.05 15.48
N SER A 65 -1.78 -9.22 14.35
CA SER A 65 -1.70 -8.35 13.19
C SER A 65 -3.09 -7.84 12.83
N TYR A 66 -3.19 -6.56 12.51
CA TYR A 66 -4.43 -5.84 12.27
C TYR A 66 -4.33 -5.12 10.94
N VAL A 67 -5.38 -5.22 10.13
CA VAL A 67 -5.52 -4.46 8.89
C VAL A 67 -6.73 -3.55 9.06
N ASP A 68 -6.63 -2.33 8.57
CA ASP A 68 -7.77 -1.43 8.56
C ASP A 68 -8.94 -1.99 7.76
N SER A 69 -10.16 -1.82 8.28
CA SER A 69 -11.38 -2.13 7.53
C SER A 69 -12.43 -1.05 7.81
N GLY A 70 -12.67 -0.17 6.84
CA GLY A 70 -13.66 0.91 6.97
C GLY A 70 -13.23 2.14 7.79
N GLY A 71 -12.01 2.14 8.33
CA GLY A 71 -11.36 3.30 8.95
C GLY A 71 -9.94 3.49 8.43
N TYR A 72 -9.30 4.62 8.77
CA TYR A 72 -7.88 4.85 8.47
C TYR A 72 -7.09 5.03 9.77
N LEU A 73 -6.01 4.25 9.88
CA LEU A 73 -5.13 4.05 11.02
C LEU A 73 -5.83 3.54 12.28
N THR A 74 -6.91 2.79 12.11
CA THR A 74 -7.63 2.15 13.24
C THR A 74 -6.89 0.93 13.79
N SER A 75 -6.22 0.19 12.90
CA SER A 75 -5.37 -0.97 13.20
C SER A 75 -4.26 -0.65 14.21
N LEU A 76 -3.72 0.57 14.18
CA LEU A 76 -2.68 1.02 15.11
C LEU A 76 -3.17 0.97 16.55
N TYR A 77 -4.39 1.43 16.82
CA TYR A 77 -4.95 1.40 18.17
C TYR A 77 -5.21 -0.03 18.65
N SER A 78 -5.76 -0.88 17.78
CA SER A 78 -5.96 -2.30 18.12
C SER A 78 -4.63 -2.99 18.44
N ALA A 79 -3.58 -2.73 17.65
CA ALA A 79 -2.25 -3.27 17.91
C ALA A 79 -1.64 -2.74 19.21
N ILE A 80 -1.84 -1.46 19.54
CA ILE A 80 -1.36 -0.88 20.80
C ILE A 80 -2.06 -1.53 22.01
N GLU A 81 -3.38 -1.69 21.97
CA GLU A 81 -4.11 -2.32 23.07
C GLU A 81 -3.71 -3.78 23.25
N SER A 82 -3.48 -4.52 22.15
CA SER A 82 -2.93 -5.87 22.24
C SER A 82 -1.51 -5.88 22.77
N ALA A 83 -0.65 -4.97 22.35
CA ALA A 83 0.70 -4.87 22.86
C ALA A 83 0.75 -4.56 24.37
N LYS A 84 -0.16 -3.71 24.87
CA LYS A 84 -0.33 -3.47 26.31
C LYS A 84 -0.75 -4.73 27.04
N HIS A 85 -1.72 -5.47 26.50
CA HIS A 85 -2.14 -6.74 27.06
C HIS A 85 -0.99 -7.76 27.14
N GLU A 86 -0.19 -7.89 26.07
CA GLU A 86 0.99 -8.76 26.08
C GLU A 86 2.03 -8.31 27.12
N CYS A 87 2.21 -7.01 27.32
CA CYS A 87 3.07 -6.50 28.39
C CYS A 87 2.58 -6.93 29.78
N GLU A 88 1.28 -6.88 30.03
CA GLU A 88 0.69 -7.33 31.30
C GLU A 88 0.87 -8.85 31.50
N VAL A 89 0.61 -9.65 30.46
CA VAL A 89 0.72 -11.11 30.48
C VAL A 89 2.15 -11.57 30.76
N TYR A 90 3.13 -10.96 30.10
CA TYR A 90 4.54 -11.34 30.22
C TYR A 90 5.31 -10.54 31.29
N GLY A 91 4.66 -9.62 32.00
CA GLY A 91 5.32 -8.75 32.99
C GLY A 91 6.39 -7.86 32.37
N VAL A 92 6.19 -7.40 31.13
CA VAL A 92 7.11 -6.50 30.44
C VAL A 92 6.89 -5.07 30.93
N SER A 93 7.97 -4.46 31.40
CA SER A 93 8.01 -3.05 31.82
C SER A 93 9.00 -2.27 30.95
N ALA A 94 9.05 -0.95 31.13
CA ALA A 94 10.03 -0.10 30.46
C ALA A 94 11.51 -0.50 30.73
N HIS A 95 11.77 -1.21 31.83
CA HIS A 95 13.10 -1.68 32.22
C HIS A 95 13.40 -3.11 31.76
N SER A 96 12.45 -3.78 31.12
CA SER A 96 12.62 -5.16 30.68
C SER A 96 13.58 -5.25 29.49
N ILE A 97 14.30 -6.38 29.42
CA ILE A 97 15.16 -6.74 28.28
C ILE A 97 14.33 -7.06 27.04
N LEU A 98 13.16 -7.65 27.25
CA LEU A 98 12.13 -7.87 26.23
C LEU A 98 11.41 -6.54 25.99
N ILE A 99 11.29 -6.17 24.73
CA ILE A 99 10.58 -4.98 24.28
C ILE A 99 9.37 -5.46 23.48
N VAL A 100 8.21 -4.91 23.78
CA VAL A 100 7.03 -5.06 22.92
C VAL A 100 6.87 -3.76 22.16
N ARG A 101 6.80 -3.81 20.82
CA ARG A 101 6.58 -2.63 19.98
C ARG A 101 5.42 -2.85 19.03
N VAL A 102 4.86 -1.75 18.55
CA VAL A 102 3.93 -1.79 17.42
C VAL A 102 4.64 -1.27 16.19
N VAL A 103 4.58 -2.05 15.12
CA VAL A 103 5.05 -1.68 13.79
C VAL A 103 3.84 -1.37 12.93
N LEU A 104 3.82 -0.20 12.31
CA LEU A 104 2.79 0.22 11.38
C LEU A 104 3.38 0.18 9.97
N SER A 105 2.63 -0.43 9.03
CA SER A 105 2.91 -0.44 7.60
C SER A 105 1.78 0.27 6.88
N ILE A 106 2.13 1.15 5.94
CA ILE A 106 1.19 1.86 5.08
C ILE A 106 1.64 1.65 3.64
N ILE A 107 0.71 1.19 2.79
CA ILE A 107 0.97 0.91 1.38
C ILE A 107 -0.05 1.61 0.48
N ASP A 108 0.43 2.24 -0.58
CA ASP A 108 -0.38 2.80 -1.65
C ASP A 108 -0.50 1.79 -2.79
N ILE A 109 -1.70 1.25 -2.98
CA ILE A 109 -2.01 0.17 -3.91
C ILE A 109 -2.64 0.76 -5.19
N PRO A 110 -2.02 0.57 -6.37
CA PRO A 110 -2.58 0.99 -7.64
C PRO A 110 -3.72 0.06 -8.06
N VAL A 111 -4.87 0.66 -8.36
CA VAL A 111 -6.08 -0.02 -8.78
C VAL A 111 -6.77 0.69 -9.94
N VAL A 112 -7.64 -0.01 -10.63
CA VAL A 112 -8.53 0.55 -11.65
C VAL A 112 -9.96 0.47 -11.17
N ALA A 113 -10.66 1.61 -11.16
CA ALA A 113 -12.07 1.65 -10.82
C ALA A 113 -12.88 0.79 -11.79
N CYS A 114 -13.84 0.03 -11.28
CA CYS A 114 -14.74 -0.75 -12.10
C CYS A 114 -16.20 -0.46 -11.80
N PRO A 115 -17.09 -0.66 -12.80
CA PRO A 115 -18.52 -0.61 -12.54
C PRO A 115 -18.90 -1.57 -11.42
N THR A 116 -19.84 -1.15 -10.57
CA THR A 116 -20.39 -1.98 -9.50
C THR A 116 -20.96 -3.28 -10.07
N PRO A 117 -20.48 -4.46 -9.63
CA PRO A 117 -21.01 -5.74 -10.09
C PRO A 117 -22.53 -5.85 -9.85
N PRO A 118 -23.29 -6.59 -10.69
CA PRO A 118 -24.74 -6.74 -10.51
C PRO A 118 -25.15 -7.35 -9.16
N ASN A 119 -24.28 -8.20 -8.58
CA ASN A 119 -24.50 -8.89 -7.29
C ASN A 119 -23.70 -8.25 -6.14
N ALA A 120 -23.30 -6.99 -6.29
CA ALA A 120 -22.48 -6.26 -5.34
C ALA A 120 -23.20 -5.97 -4.02
N PHE A 121 -22.45 -6.02 -2.92
CA PHE A 121 -22.83 -5.35 -1.67
C PHE A 121 -22.88 -3.83 -1.90
N ARG A 122 -23.89 -3.17 -1.32
CA ARG A 122 -24.17 -1.72 -1.52
C ARG A 122 -23.15 -0.76 -0.88
N ALA A 123 -22.24 -1.26 -0.04
CA ALA A 123 -21.28 -0.43 0.67
C ALA A 123 -19.87 -0.60 0.06
N GLY A 124 -19.34 0.48 -0.51
CA GLY A 124 -17.95 0.57 -1.00
C GLY A 124 -17.82 0.76 -2.52
N ASN A 125 -16.59 1.03 -2.95
CA ASN A 125 -16.23 1.17 -4.35
C ASN A 125 -15.57 -0.12 -4.84
N TYR A 126 -15.81 -0.48 -6.11
CA TYR A 126 -15.26 -1.69 -6.70
C TYR A 126 -14.06 -1.37 -7.60
N PHE A 127 -13.05 -2.22 -7.50
CA PHE A 127 -11.79 -2.04 -8.17
C PHE A 127 -11.21 -3.36 -8.71
N TYR A 128 -10.35 -3.23 -9.72
CA TYR A 128 -9.42 -4.28 -10.14
C TYR A 128 -8.01 -3.91 -9.67
N LYS A 129 -7.25 -4.88 -9.15
CA LYS A 129 -5.82 -4.67 -8.89
C LYS A 129 -5.12 -4.41 -10.22
N ALA A 130 -4.37 -3.31 -10.31
CA ALA A 130 -3.56 -3.01 -11.50
C ALA A 130 -2.37 -3.99 -11.64
N GLU A 131 -1.96 -4.61 -10.53
CA GLU A 131 -0.81 -5.51 -10.42
C GLU A 131 -1.13 -6.99 -10.65
N SER A 132 -2.21 -7.33 -11.36
CA SER A 132 -2.63 -8.74 -11.50
C SER A 132 -1.59 -9.61 -12.24
N GLU A 133 -1.50 -10.89 -11.85
CA GLU A 133 -0.60 -11.89 -12.43
C GLU A 133 -0.77 -12.08 -13.95
N GLU A 134 -1.94 -11.76 -14.50
CA GLU A 134 -2.26 -11.99 -15.92
C GLU A 134 -1.75 -10.91 -16.90
N GLY A 135 -1.03 -9.90 -16.40
CA GLY A 135 -0.42 -8.93 -17.28
C GLY A 135 0.19 -7.81 -16.47
N THR A 136 1.46 -7.95 -16.15
CA THR A 136 2.24 -6.90 -15.49
C THR A 136 2.20 -5.63 -16.34
N TRP A 137 1.77 -4.54 -15.71
CA TRP A 137 1.82 -3.21 -16.32
C TRP A 137 3.14 -2.54 -15.95
N PHE A 138 3.73 -1.87 -16.93
CA PHE A 138 4.96 -1.11 -16.78
C PHE A 138 4.67 0.34 -17.12
N HIS A 139 5.37 1.26 -16.47
CA HIS A 139 5.40 2.65 -16.92
C HIS A 139 5.98 2.69 -18.33
N PHE A 140 5.30 3.40 -19.25
CA PHE A 140 5.81 3.53 -20.60
C PHE A 140 6.97 4.53 -20.61
N ALA A 141 8.14 4.05 -20.97
CA ALA A 141 9.31 4.84 -21.28
C ALA A 141 9.91 4.34 -22.60
N ASP A 142 9.89 5.21 -23.62
CA ASP A 142 10.21 4.81 -24.99
C ASP A 142 11.65 4.30 -25.14
N ALA A 143 12.60 4.86 -24.40
CA ALA A 143 13.99 4.38 -24.36
C ALA A 143 14.07 2.95 -23.82
N ASP A 144 13.38 2.65 -22.74
CA ASP A 144 13.42 1.34 -22.08
C ASP A 144 12.71 0.27 -22.93
N MET A 145 11.57 0.63 -23.53
CA MET A 145 10.85 -0.27 -24.43
C MET A 145 11.66 -0.60 -25.69
N ARG A 146 12.37 0.38 -26.24
CA ARG A 146 13.32 0.15 -27.36
C ARG A 146 14.50 -0.70 -26.92
N ALA A 147 15.08 -0.47 -25.75
CA ALA A 147 16.19 -1.28 -25.23
C ALA A 147 15.82 -2.77 -25.15
N VAL A 148 14.61 -3.08 -24.68
CA VAL A 148 14.09 -4.46 -24.67
C VAL A 148 13.90 -5.02 -26.08
N ALA A 149 13.38 -4.22 -27.01
CA ALA A 149 13.09 -4.64 -28.38
C ALA A 149 14.35 -4.84 -29.25
N GLU A 150 15.39 -4.03 -29.02
CA GLU A 150 16.63 -4.02 -29.81
C GLU A 150 17.72 -4.94 -29.26
N ALA A 151 17.53 -5.49 -28.05
CA ALA A 151 18.46 -6.41 -27.41
C ALA A 151 18.69 -7.67 -28.26
N LYS A 152 19.97 -7.97 -28.50
CA LYS A 152 20.42 -9.02 -29.44
C LYS A 152 20.77 -10.33 -28.74
N SER A 153 21.01 -10.28 -27.43
CA SER A 153 21.29 -11.46 -26.61
C SER A 153 20.23 -11.66 -25.51
N SER A 154 20.17 -12.87 -24.95
CA SER A 154 19.30 -13.14 -23.79
C SER A 154 19.72 -12.31 -22.58
N SER A 155 21.01 -12.15 -22.33
CA SER A 155 21.51 -11.34 -21.21
C SER A 155 21.14 -9.86 -21.34
N GLU A 156 21.25 -9.28 -22.55
CA GLU A 156 20.83 -7.88 -22.79
C GLU A 156 19.33 -7.70 -22.57
N ARG A 157 18.53 -8.67 -23.02
CA ARG A 157 17.08 -8.67 -22.78
C ARG A 157 16.79 -8.72 -21.29
N ASP A 158 17.40 -9.63 -20.55
CA ASP A 158 17.16 -9.79 -19.11
C ASP A 158 17.50 -8.52 -18.32
N THR A 159 18.62 -7.87 -18.66
CA THR A 159 18.97 -6.56 -18.06
C THR A 159 17.94 -5.49 -18.42
N ALA A 160 17.59 -5.33 -19.70
CA ALA A 160 16.59 -4.34 -20.12
C ALA A 160 15.21 -4.60 -19.49
N TRP A 161 14.86 -5.87 -19.26
CA TRP A 161 13.64 -6.27 -18.54
C TRP A 161 13.65 -5.85 -17.07
N GLN A 162 14.79 -5.94 -16.40
CA GLN A 162 14.93 -5.53 -14.99
C GLN A 162 14.88 -4.01 -14.80
N GLU A 163 15.30 -3.24 -15.81
CA GLU A 163 15.23 -1.78 -15.79
C GLU A 163 13.80 -1.25 -16.00
N LEU A 164 12.87 -2.08 -16.51
CA LEU A 164 11.48 -1.66 -16.70
C LEU A 164 10.81 -1.34 -15.37
N SER A 165 10.37 -0.09 -15.23
CA SER A 165 9.63 0.37 -14.06
C SER A 165 8.22 -0.23 -14.03
N ARG A 166 8.04 -1.30 -13.26
CA ARG A 166 6.74 -1.93 -13.03
C ARG A 166 5.81 -1.01 -12.23
N LEU A 167 4.54 -0.96 -12.62
CA LEU A 167 3.51 -0.37 -11.77
C LEU A 167 3.27 -1.32 -10.59
N THR A 168 3.66 -0.90 -9.39
CA THR A 168 3.52 -1.69 -8.17
C THR A 168 3.12 -0.83 -6.97
N SER A 169 2.83 -1.49 -5.86
CA SER A 169 2.44 -0.87 -4.60
C SER A 169 3.64 -0.14 -4.02
N VAL A 170 3.38 1.01 -3.41
CA VAL A 170 4.43 1.89 -2.89
C VAL A 170 4.28 1.97 -1.37
N GLU A 171 5.35 1.63 -0.65
CA GLU A 171 5.39 1.84 0.79
C GLU A 171 5.46 3.33 1.11
N VAL A 172 4.61 3.76 2.04
CA VAL A 172 4.62 5.11 2.57
C VAL A 172 5.52 5.12 3.79
N GLU A 173 6.39 6.13 3.89
CA GLU A 173 7.30 6.27 5.04
C GLU A 173 6.50 6.39 6.35
N VAL A 174 6.81 5.50 7.30
CA VAL A 174 6.22 5.48 8.63
C VAL A 174 7.33 5.73 9.64
N PRO A 175 7.16 6.65 10.60
CA PRO A 175 8.13 6.86 11.65
C PRO A 175 8.24 5.63 12.54
N ASP A 176 9.48 5.27 12.87
CA ASP A 176 9.74 4.22 13.83
C ASP A 176 9.24 4.57 15.24
N GLY A 177 8.85 3.54 15.98
CA GLY A 177 8.58 3.67 17.41
C GLY A 177 7.35 4.51 17.74
N LEU A 178 6.30 4.45 16.91
CA LEU A 178 4.99 5.04 17.22
C LEU A 178 4.46 4.59 18.60
N TRP A 179 4.77 3.35 18.98
CA TRP A 179 4.53 2.81 20.31
C TRP A 179 5.53 1.71 20.69
N SER A 180 5.98 1.71 21.95
CA SER A 180 6.74 0.59 22.53
C SER A 180 6.59 0.54 24.04
N SER A 181 6.87 -0.62 24.64
CA SER A 181 6.91 -0.83 26.09
C SER A 181 7.98 0.01 26.81
N ARG A 182 8.92 0.61 26.06
CA ARG A 182 9.95 1.54 26.57
C ARG A 182 9.56 3.02 26.50
N GLY A 183 8.39 3.36 25.95
CA GLY A 183 7.95 4.74 25.71
C GLY A 183 8.02 5.66 26.94
N ASP A 184 8.36 6.93 26.69
CA ASP A 184 8.90 7.89 27.65
C ASP A 184 7.89 8.44 28.70
N ALA A 185 8.33 8.39 29.96
CA ALA A 185 8.01 9.26 31.10
C ALA A 185 6.57 9.28 31.69
N PRO A 186 6.43 9.27 33.03
CA PRO A 186 5.14 9.38 33.70
C PRO A 186 4.46 10.72 33.38
N GLY A 187 3.28 10.68 32.75
CA GLY A 187 2.41 11.86 32.57
C GLY A 187 1.94 12.16 31.15
N TYR A 188 2.48 11.50 30.12
CA TYR A 188 1.89 11.50 28.77
C TYR A 188 1.01 10.26 28.60
N SER A 189 -0.09 10.35 27.82
CA SER A 189 -0.83 9.13 27.49
C SER A 189 0.11 8.18 26.76
N ASP A 190 0.03 6.89 27.08
CA ASP A 190 0.84 5.84 26.44
C ASP A 190 0.67 5.83 24.90
N THR A 191 -0.30 6.56 24.36
CA THR A 191 -0.66 6.65 22.94
C THR A 191 -0.36 8.00 22.29
N TYR A 192 0.22 8.98 22.98
CA TYR A 192 0.31 10.36 22.50
C TYR A 192 0.95 10.51 21.11
N ARG A 193 2.07 9.82 20.87
CA ARG A 193 2.76 9.84 19.56
C ARG A 193 1.90 9.23 18.46
N ALA A 194 1.22 8.12 18.76
CA ALA A 194 0.28 7.49 17.84
C ALA A 194 -0.88 8.43 17.52
N ASP A 195 -1.45 9.11 18.52
CA ASP A 195 -2.54 10.07 18.34
C ASP A 195 -2.14 11.24 17.44
N GLN A 196 -0.98 11.87 17.71
CA GLN A 196 -0.47 12.94 16.85
C GLN A 196 -0.26 12.49 15.41
N TYR A 197 0.33 11.31 15.22
CA TYR A 197 0.59 10.75 13.91
C TYR A 197 -0.72 10.46 13.15
N VAL A 198 -1.69 9.83 13.81
CA VAL A 198 -3.01 9.52 13.24
C VAL A 198 -3.72 10.80 12.82
N HIS A 199 -3.74 11.82 13.67
CA HIS A 199 -4.34 13.11 13.35
C HIS A 199 -3.67 13.77 12.14
N HIS A 200 -2.34 13.79 12.10
CA HIS A 200 -1.59 14.36 10.99
C HIS A 200 -1.88 13.63 9.67
N GLN A 201 -1.83 12.30 9.67
CA GLN A 201 -2.08 11.49 8.48
C GLN A 201 -3.53 11.61 7.98
N ARG A 202 -4.51 11.66 8.88
CA ARG A 202 -5.91 11.88 8.50
C ARG A 202 -6.11 13.23 7.80
N ASN A 203 -5.46 14.29 8.30
CA ASN A 203 -5.53 15.61 7.67
C ASN A 203 -4.91 15.60 6.26
N ILE A 204 -3.78 14.91 6.07
CA ILE A 204 -3.16 14.75 4.74
C ILE A 204 -4.13 14.06 3.77
N VAL A 205 -4.69 12.91 4.18
CA VAL A 205 -5.62 12.15 3.32
C VAL A 205 -6.86 12.98 2.99
N GLN A 206 -7.43 13.70 3.95
CA GLN A 206 -8.56 14.59 3.71
C GLN A 206 -8.23 15.72 2.72
N ALA A 207 -7.06 16.33 2.83
CA ALA A 207 -6.61 17.37 1.90
C ALA A 207 -6.42 16.82 0.48
N LEU A 208 -5.89 15.60 0.34
CA LEU A 208 -5.72 14.93 -0.96
C LEU A 208 -7.07 14.60 -1.62
N ILE A 209 -8.06 14.17 -0.82
CA ILE A 209 -9.43 13.93 -1.30
C ILE A 209 -10.05 15.25 -1.79
N ALA A 210 -9.97 16.31 -0.99
CA ALA A 210 -10.52 17.62 -1.35
C ALA A 210 -9.85 18.21 -2.60
N GLY A 211 -8.53 18.08 -2.73
CA GLY A 211 -7.80 18.52 -3.93
C GLY A 211 -8.19 17.75 -5.20
N ALA A 212 -8.47 16.45 -5.09
CA ALA A 212 -8.91 15.62 -6.20
C ALA A 212 -10.33 15.96 -6.69
N GLU A 213 -11.23 16.39 -5.79
CA GLU A 213 -12.60 16.79 -6.15
C GLU A 213 -12.63 18.15 -6.88
N VAL A 214 -11.78 19.10 -6.48
CA VAL A 214 -11.68 20.42 -7.15
C VAL A 214 -11.10 20.31 -8.57
N GLY A 215 -10.17 19.37 -8.81
CA GLY A 215 -9.62 19.11 -10.14
C GLY A 215 -10.65 18.52 -11.11
N ALA A 216 -11.51 17.61 -10.64
CA ALA A 216 -12.55 16.98 -11.43
C ALA A 216 -13.64 17.98 -11.89
N LEU A 217 -13.96 18.98 -11.05
CA LEU A 217 -14.94 20.03 -11.38
C LEU A 217 -14.44 21.06 -12.40
N ARG A 218 -13.13 21.15 -12.64
CA ARG A 218 -12.55 22.08 -13.64
C ARG A 218 -12.32 21.44 -15.02
N ALA A 219 -12.43 20.12 -15.10
CA ALA A 219 -12.24 19.36 -16.33
C ALA A 219 -13.58 18.91 -16.97
N GLY A 220 -14.71 19.37 -16.44
CA GLY A 220 -16.07 19.13 -16.95
C GLY A 220 -16.66 20.36 -17.62
#